data_AF-A0A654U665-F1
#
_entry.id   AF-A0A654U665-F1
#
_cell.length_a   1.000
_cell.length_b   1.000
_cell.length_c   1.000
_cell.angle_alpha   90.00
_cell.angle_beta   90.00
_cell.angle_gamma   90.00
#
_symmetry.space_group_name_H-M   'P 1'
#
loop_
_entity.id
_entity.type
_entity.pdbx_description
1 polymer ?
#
loop_
_entity_poly.entity_id
_entity_poly.type
_entity_poly.pdbx_seq_one_letter_code
_entity_poly.pdbx_strand_id
1 'polypeptide(L)'
;MEIVSQLLHEPELRAIFINSVWAPRLRIVESILQAGVRSGEIDPATLTPMTARIGPALIHQHVLFTGSPPDREQLTRIIDAMILTTGERRES
;
A
#
# COMPACT_ATOMS: atom_id res chain seq x y z
N MET A 1 11.83 17.42 3.61
CA MET A 1 10.61 17.35 4.47
C MET A 1 9.61 18.49 4.22
N GLU A 2 9.97 19.53 3.44
CA GLU A 2 9.10 20.69 3.18
C GLU A 2 7.83 20.35 2.38
N ILE A 3 7.91 19.42 1.41
CA ILE A 3 6.76 18.99 0.59
C ILE A 3 5.71 18.21 1.40
N VAL A 4 6.14 17.29 2.28
CA VAL A 4 5.23 16.56 3.18
C VAL A 4 4.58 17.52 4.19
N SER A 5 5.35 18.50 4.67
CA SER A 5 4.85 19.58 5.54
C SER A 5 3.80 20.45 4.84
N GLN A 6 4.00 20.82 3.57
CA GLN A 6 3.04 21.61 2.79
C GLN A 6 1.72 20.86 2.54
N LEU A 7 1.78 19.55 2.29
CA LEU A 7 0.56 18.72 2.18
C LEU A 7 -0.22 18.63 3.51
N LEU A 8 0.44 18.84 4.64
CA LEU A 8 -0.17 18.86 5.97
C LEU A 8 -0.77 20.23 6.32
N HIS A 9 -0.19 21.32 5.79
CA HIS A 9 -0.63 22.70 6.07
C HIS A 9 -1.99 23.05 5.47
N GLU A 10 -2.37 22.48 4.32
CA GLU A 10 -3.64 22.75 3.65
C GLU A 10 -4.63 21.58 3.80
N PRO A 11 -5.45 21.55 4.87
CA PRO A 11 -6.32 20.40 5.17
C PRO A 11 -7.35 20.12 4.08
N GLU A 12 -7.83 21.15 3.38
CA GLU A 12 -8.78 21.00 2.27
C GLU A 12 -8.13 20.33 1.06
N LEU A 13 -6.91 20.74 0.70
CA LEU A 13 -6.14 20.12 -0.38
C LEU A 13 -5.83 18.65 -0.06
N ARG A 14 -5.48 18.35 1.20
CA ARG A 14 -5.28 16.97 1.66
C ARG A 14 -6.56 16.14 1.52
N ALA A 15 -7.71 16.69 1.90
CA ALA A 15 -8.99 15.99 1.77
C ALA A 15 -9.32 15.68 0.29
N ILE A 16 -9.11 16.64 -0.61
CA ILE A 16 -9.29 16.44 -2.06
C ILE A 16 -8.34 15.36 -2.58
N PHE A 17 -7.06 15.42 -2.22
CA PHE A 17 -6.07 14.41 -2.64
C PHE A 17 -6.44 13.01 -2.16
N ILE A 18 -6.83 12.87 -0.88
CA ILE A 18 -7.28 11.59 -0.31
C ILE A 18 -8.48 11.04 -1.08
N ASN A 19 -9.50 11.86 -1.31
CA ASN A 19 -10.76 11.40 -1.88
C ASN A 19 -10.70 11.15 -3.39
N SER A 20 -9.95 11.98 -4.13
CA SER A 20 -9.93 11.97 -5.59
C SER A 20 -8.78 11.14 -6.18
N VAL A 21 -7.67 10.99 -5.45
CA VAL A 21 -6.47 10.30 -5.95
C VAL A 21 -6.20 9.03 -5.18
N TRP A 22 -6.16 9.11 -3.85
CA TRP A 22 -5.74 7.99 -3.01
C TRP A 22 -6.80 6.90 -2.86
N ALA A 23 -8.00 7.26 -2.40
CA ALA A 23 -9.08 6.32 -2.12
C ALA A 23 -9.51 5.50 -3.35
N PRO A 24 -9.63 6.08 -4.56
CA PRO A 24 -9.95 5.30 -5.75
C PRO A 24 -8.90 4.23 -6.08
N ARG A 25 -7.61 4.57 -5.94
CA ARG A 25 -6.50 3.62 -6.16
C ARG A 25 -6.52 2.50 -5.13
N LEU A 26 -6.76 2.85 -3.86
CA LEU A 26 -6.84 1.85 -2.79
C LEU A 26 -7.99 0.86 -3.02
N ARG A 27 -9.16 1.33 -3.48
CA ARG A 27 -10.30 0.44 -3.81
C ARG A 27 -9.96 -0.60 -4.89
N ILE A 28 -9.11 -0.26 -5.86
CA ILE A 28 -8.65 -1.20 -6.89
C ILE A 28 -7.76 -2.28 -6.26
N VAL A 29 -6.83 -1.87 -5.40
CA VAL A 29 -5.95 -2.82 -4.69
C VAL A 29 -6.77 -3.73 -3.79
N GLU A 30 -7.71 -3.18 -3.04
CA GLU A 30 -8.63 -3.94 -2.19
C GLU A 30 -9.45 -4.95 -3.01
N SER A 31 -9.94 -4.58 -4.19
CA SER A 31 -10.73 -5.52 -5.01
C SER A 31 -9.91 -6.70 -5.54
N ILE A 32 -8.64 -6.47 -5.86
CA ILE A 32 -7.67 -7.53 -6.26
C ILE A 32 -7.39 -8.46 -5.07
N LEU A 33 -7.07 -7.91 -3.90
CA LEU A 33 -6.82 -8.70 -2.70
C LEU A 33 -8.05 -9.51 -2.27
N GLN A 34 -9.25 -8.92 -2.40
CA GLN A 34 -10.51 -9.61 -2.15
C GLN A 34 -10.78 -10.72 -3.18
N ALA A 35 -10.30 -10.59 -4.43
CA ALA A 35 -10.35 -11.68 -5.40
C ALA A 35 -9.47 -12.85 -4.98
N GLY A 36 -8.27 -12.58 -4.46
CA GLY A 36 -7.39 -13.60 -3.88
C GLY A 36 -7.98 -14.32 -2.67
N VAL A 37 -8.75 -13.60 -1.83
CA VAL A 37 -9.52 -14.25 -0.74
C VAL A 37 -10.58 -15.19 -1.30
N ARG A 38 -11.33 -14.75 -2.33
CA ARG A 38 -12.39 -15.57 -2.95
C ARG A 38 -11.84 -16.81 -3.66
N SER A 39 -10.63 -16.76 -4.23
CA SER A 39 -9.96 -17.91 -4.85
C SER A 39 -9.24 -18.81 -3.85
N GLY A 40 -9.12 -18.41 -2.58
CA GLY A 40 -8.41 -19.14 -1.54
C GLY A 40 -6.89 -18.93 -1.54
N GLU A 41 -6.38 -17.97 -2.33
CA GLU A 41 -4.96 -17.62 -2.39
C GLU A 41 -4.50 -16.78 -1.18
N ILE A 42 -5.43 -16.08 -0.52
CA ILE A 42 -5.17 -15.23 0.65
C ILE A 42 -6.04 -15.69 1.81
N ASP A 43 -5.44 -15.89 2.98
CA ASP A 43 -6.18 -16.13 4.22
C ASP A 43 -6.97 -14.86 4.59
N PRO A 44 -8.32 -14.90 4.63
CA PRO A 44 -9.14 -13.73 4.98
C PRO A 44 -8.78 -13.13 6.35
N ALA A 45 -8.27 -13.92 7.30
CA ALA A 45 -7.86 -13.41 8.61
C ALA A 45 -6.63 -12.48 8.53
N THR A 46 -5.85 -12.58 7.46
CA THR A 46 -4.66 -11.75 7.22
C THR A 46 -4.94 -10.48 6.42
N LEU A 47 -6.08 -10.43 5.71
CA LEU A 47 -6.48 -9.26 4.93
C LEU A 47 -7.23 -8.25 5.81
N THR A 48 -6.50 -7.23 6.26
CA THR A 48 -7.01 -6.11 7.04
C THR A 48 -6.87 -4.81 6.24
N PRO A 49 -7.60 -3.73 6.60
CA PRO A 49 -7.40 -2.42 5.98
C PRO A 49 -5.94 -1.92 6.07
N MET A 50 -5.18 -2.36 7.08
CA MET A 50 -3.77 -2.01 7.22
C MET A 50 -2.89 -2.81 6.27
N THR A 51 -3.06 -4.14 6.19
CA THR A 51 -2.24 -4.99 5.31
C THR A 51 -2.49 -4.67 3.83
N ALA A 52 -3.72 -4.30 3.45
CA ALA A 52 -4.03 -3.83 2.11
C ALA A 52 -3.28 -2.55 1.69
N ARG A 53 -2.80 -1.75 2.64
CA ARG A 53 -2.09 -0.48 2.38
C ARG A 53 -0.57 -0.63 2.28
N ILE A 54 0.01 -1.75 2.72
CA ILE A 54 1.47 -1.91 2.80
C ILE A 54 2.12 -1.80 1.42
N GLY A 55 1.62 -2.57 0.44
CA GLY A 55 2.14 -2.53 -0.94
C GLY A 55 2.09 -1.14 -1.56
N PRO A 56 0.92 -0.48 -1.60
CA PRO A 56 0.82 0.91 -2.08
C PRO A 56 1.70 1.89 -1.32
N ALA A 57 1.89 1.73 -0.01
CA ALA A 57 2.75 2.61 0.78
C ALA A 57 4.23 2.46 0.36
N LEU A 58 4.71 1.23 0.17
CA LEU A 58 6.08 0.97 -0.27
C LEU A 58 6.34 1.47 -1.70
N ILE A 59 5.36 1.34 -2.60
CA ILE A 59 5.43 1.91 -3.95
C ILE A 59 5.54 3.43 -3.90
N HIS A 60 4.70 4.10 -3.11
CA HIS A 60 4.78 5.56 -2.97
C HIS A 60 6.07 6.01 -2.31
N GLN A 61 6.54 5.29 -1.30
CA GLN A 61 7.84 5.54 -0.68
C GLN A 61 8.96 5.47 -1.72
N HIS A 62 8.96 4.45 -2.59
CA HIS A 62 9.95 4.33 -3.65
C HIS A 62 9.93 5.57 -4.56
N VAL A 63 8.75 5.95 -5.08
CA VAL A 63 8.60 7.16 -5.91
C VAL A 63 9.07 8.42 -5.19
N LEU A 64 8.79 8.56 -3.89
CA LEU A 64 9.22 9.71 -3.11
C LEU A 64 10.75 9.83 -2.99
N PHE A 65 11.48 8.71 -2.97
CA PHE A 65 12.94 8.71 -2.85
C PHE A 65 13.68 8.70 -4.19
N THR A 66 13.13 8.05 -5.21
CA THR A 66 13.79 7.87 -6.51
C THR A 66 13.28 8.81 -7.58
N GLY A 67 12.09 9.40 -7.38
CA GLY A 67 11.40 10.20 -8.39
C GLY A 67 10.75 9.39 -9.53
N SER A 68 10.82 8.05 -9.48
CA SER A 68 10.30 7.16 -10.52
C SER A 68 9.53 5.98 -9.93
N PRO A 69 8.57 5.39 -10.65
CA PRO A 69 7.90 4.16 -10.21
C PRO A 69 8.88 2.99 -10.12
N PRO A 70 8.68 2.05 -9.18
CA PRO A 70 9.49 0.84 -9.12
C PRO A 70 9.31 0.02 -10.39
N ASP A 71 10.42 -0.53 -10.89
CA ASP A 71 10.42 -1.52 -11.96
C ASP A 71 9.88 -2.89 -11.49
N ARG A 72 9.82 -3.85 -12.41
CA ARG A 72 9.30 -5.19 -12.12
C ARG A 72 10.06 -5.91 -11.02
N GLU A 73 11.38 -5.80 -11.00
CA GLU A 73 12.23 -6.47 -9.99
C GLU A 73 12.02 -5.83 -8.61
N GLN A 74 11.93 -4.51 -8.56
CA GLN A 74 11.64 -3.74 -7.36
C GLN A 74 10.23 -4.02 -6.83
N LEU A 75 9.23 -4.17 -7.71
CA LEU A 75 7.88 -4.58 -7.32
C LEU A 75 7.86 -5.99 -6.71
N THR A 76 8.61 -6.95 -7.27
CA THR A 76 8.74 -8.28 -6.68
C THR A 76 9.33 -8.20 -5.27
N ARG A 77 10.40 -7.42 -5.07
CA ARG A 77 11.00 -7.22 -3.74
C ARG A 77 10.03 -6.60 -2.73
N ILE A 78 9.19 -5.66 -3.18
CA ILE A 78 8.14 -5.08 -2.34
C ILE A 78 7.14 -6.16 -1.90
N ILE A 79 6.72 -7.04 -2.81
CA ILE A 79 5.80 -8.15 -2.50
C ILE A 79 6.47 -9.14 -1.53
N ASP A 80 7.72 -9.52 -1.76
CA ASP A 80 8.44 -10.45 -0.87
C ASP A 80 8.55 -9.88 0.55
N ALA A 81 8.83 -8.59 0.70
CA ALA A 81 8.87 -7.91 1.99
C ALA A 81 7.50 -7.91 2.70
N MET A 82 6.39 -7.82 1.96
CA MET A 82 5.04 -7.91 2.53
C MET A 82 4.72 -9.32 3.05
N ILE A 83 5.19 -10.35 2.36
CA ILE A 83 5.00 -11.74 2.80
C ILE A 83 5.77 -11.99 4.11
N LEU A 84 7.02 -11.54 4.18
CA LEU A 84 7.85 -11.67 5.39
C LEU A 84 7.23 -10.97 6.62
N THR A 85 6.60 -9.81 6.43
CA THR A 85 5.93 -9.09 7.53
C THR A 85 4.63 -9.73 8.00
N THR A 86 4.01 -10.56 7.17
CA THR A 86 2.77 -11.29 7.50
C THR A 86 3.07 -12.71 8.02
N GLY A 87 4.27 -13.23 7.74
CA GLY A 87 4.67 -14.62 7.96
C GLY A 87 5.01 -15.03 9.39
N GLU A 88 5.34 -14.12 10.32
CA GLU A 88 5.80 -14.54 11.66
C GLU A 88 5.20 -13.71 12.81
N ARG A 89 4.06 -14.19 13.31
CA ARG A 89 3.80 -14.30 14.75
C ARG A 89 3.22 -15.68 15.04
N ARG A 90 4.05 -16.70 14.85
CA ARG A 90 3.90 -18.00 15.52
C ARG A 90 5.24 -18.31 16.18
N GLU A 91 5.16 -18.55 17.50
CA GLU A 91 6.19 -19.03 18.43
C GLU A 91 7.25 -18.03 18.94
N SER A 92 7.00 -17.49 20.14
CA SER A 92 7.69 -17.92 21.37
C SER A 92 6.83 -17.60 22.59
#